data_AF-A0A0K6FY83-F1
#
_entry.id   AF-A0A0K6FY83-F1
#
_cell.length_a   1.000
_cell.length_b   1.000
_cell.length_c   1.000
_cell.angle_alpha   90.00
_cell.angle_beta   90.00
_cell.angle_gamma   90.00
#
_symmetry.space_group_name_H-M   'P 1'
#
loop_
_entity.id
_entity.type
_entity.pdbx_description
1 polymer ?
#
loop_
_entity_poly.entity_id
_entity_poly.type
_entity_poly.pdbx_seq_one_letter_code
_entity_poly.pdbx_strand_id
1 'polypeptide(L)'
;MPAQKTSKKDPPGDKRTNGRKQRASDSDSDSNSDSGTNSDLTLGDAERSSKKKCNQKKPKKKNKGKGKDKMGDNEEDETAALRELLLGYFGLTDSHEDHQKWLEWRDLIRHWMSMANLDYDRPWKQQDKSQLGKLYDLIRARIPAFKRFVNNWAAEYLVQDAFNHRRGHRMAKARDNEDEQQSPRKKRKVSTKTKQDKAANAPPQHNLSRADDQSNNTRMRISGEQDHTHNASPARDQSDKRKHKHSAKDTDEGPSRERVQEERDREREQWERERKERELERMREERERERTEQEREQEREQEREQEREQEREQEREQEREQEREEAERERERERERKQWEREREKWEQERKEWERERERERQREKERERKREELDRKEHEREEELQHACEREQREEDQTAASSSTKGPDNKRTSNGPSGGGRGGAPRRQRGLNIQVDGAPPASTRMTTRSRAGKQGREDRGKGNASGDEDGGNGDNDV
;
A
#
# COMPACT_ATOMS: atom_id res chain seq x y z
N MET A 1 53.75 21.74 -46.84
CA MET A 1 55.18 21.70 -46.42
C MET A 1 55.65 23.14 -46.28
N PRO A 2 56.27 23.62 -45.17
CA PRO A 2 56.48 23.10 -43.81
C PRO A 2 55.52 23.80 -42.78
N ALA A 3 55.15 23.32 -41.58
CA ALA A 3 55.81 22.65 -40.44
C ALA A 3 56.44 23.61 -39.40
N GLN A 4 55.68 23.97 -38.34
CA GLN A 4 56.11 24.34 -36.97
C GLN A 4 54.90 24.05 -36.05
N LYS A 5 54.82 23.10 -35.10
CA LYS A 5 55.62 22.66 -33.92
C LYS A 5 55.73 23.70 -32.78
N THR A 6 54.75 23.69 -31.87
CA THR A 6 54.88 23.97 -30.43
C THR A 6 53.83 23.11 -29.69
N SER A 7 54.17 22.07 -28.91
CA SER A 7 54.74 22.07 -27.55
C SER A 7 53.74 22.56 -26.48
N LYS A 8 52.95 21.65 -25.88
CA LYS A 8 53.14 21.06 -24.53
C LYS A 8 52.93 22.03 -23.35
N LYS A 9 51.86 21.82 -22.58
CA LYS A 9 51.87 21.77 -21.10
C LYS A 9 50.52 21.33 -20.53
N ASP A 10 50.40 20.06 -20.19
CA ASP A 10 49.39 19.55 -19.26
C ASP A 10 49.93 19.66 -17.82
N PRO A 11 49.13 20.06 -16.83
CA PRO A 11 49.50 19.96 -15.43
C PRO A 11 49.33 18.52 -14.88
N PRO A 12 50.15 18.13 -13.90
CA PRO A 12 50.28 16.74 -13.46
C PRO A 12 49.14 16.31 -12.53
N GLY A 13 48.75 15.04 -12.68
CA GLY A 13 47.81 14.36 -11.80
C GLY A 13 48.36 14.15 -10.40
N ASP A 14 47.48 14.36 -9.43
CA ASP A 14 47.73 14.10 -8.02
C ASP A 14 47.28 12.67 -7.68
N LYS A 15 48.24 11.76 -7.59
CA LYS A 15 48.06 10.40 -7.06
C LYS A 15 48.32 10.42 -5.57
N ARG A 16 47.27 10.37 -4.75
CA ARG A 16 47.37 9.94 -3.35
C ARG A 16 46.70 8.59 -3.14
N THR A 17 47.52 7.56 -3.29
CA THR A 17 47.37 6.27 -2.62
C THR A 17 47.72 6.44 -1.13
N ASN A 18 46.82 6.06 -0.23
CA ASN A 18 47.04 5.67 1.18
C ASN A 18 45.63 5.32 1.72
N GLY A 19 45.35 4.25 2.44
CA GLY A 19 46.17 3.19 2.98
C GLY A 19 45.21 2.22 3.68
N ARG A 20 45.31 0.97 3.28
CA ARG A 20 44.90 -0.25 3.99
C ARG A 20 45.14 -0.12 5.51
N LYS A 21 44.09 -0.20 6.32
CA LYS A 21 44.19 -0.69 7.71
C LYS A 21 43.03 -1.62 8.03
N GLN A 22 43.38 -2.90 8.01
CA GLN A 22 42.68 -3.97 8.71
C GLN A 22 42.67 -3.65 10.21
N ARG A 23 41.51 -3.83 10.87
CA ARG A 23 41.44 -4.04 12.32
C ARG A 23 40.74 -5.37 12.54
N ALA A 24 41.56 -6.39 12.74
CA ALA A 24 41.24 -7.59 13.51
C ALA A 24 42.06 -7.49 14.80
N SER A 25 41.39 -7.61 15.94
CA SER A 25 41.89 -7.96 17.29
C SER A 25 40.59 -8.18 18.09
N ASP A 26 40.14 -9.41 18.34
CA ASP A 26 40.68 -10.40 19.29
C ASP A 26 40.91 -9.82 20.69
N SER A 27 40.09 -10.30 21.63
CA SER A 27 40.37 -10.63 23.04
C SER A 27 39.05 -10.50 23.81
N ASP A 28 38.33 -11.59 24.09
CA ASP A 28 38.53 -12.56 25.18
C ASP A 28 38.32 -11.96 26.58
N SER A 29 37.87 -12.84 27.50
CA SER A 29 37.62 -12.69 28.94
C SER A 29 36.26 -12.07 29.31
N ASP A 30 35.45 -12.61 30.24
CA ASP A 30 35.60 -13.78 31.09
C ASP A 30 34.28 -14.07 31.84
N SER A 31 34.07 -15.35 32.12
CA SER A 31 33.46 -15.94 33.34
C SER A 31 32.36 -15.21 34.16
N ASN A 32 31.18 -15.87 34.25
CA ASN A 32 30.45 -16.13 35.50
C ASN A 32 29.49 -17.31 35.22
N SER A 33 29.85 -18.57 35.46
CA SER A 33 29.82 -19.30 36.73
C SER A 33 28.58 -19.07 37.60
N ASP A 34 27.77 -20.13 37.66
CA ASP A 34 27.40 -20.84 38.90
C ASP A 34 26.00 -20.67 39.50
N SER A 35 25.55 -21.81 40.06
CA SER A 35 24.32 -22.14 40.79
C SER A 35 23.02 -22.17 39.96
N GLY A 36 22.36 -23.30 39.69
CA GLY A 36 22.29 -24.56 40.43
C GLY A 36 21.11 -24.53 41.39
N THR A 37 20.03 -25.23 41.06
CA THR A 37 19.22 -25.99 42.03
C THR A 37 18.33 -26.98 41.29
N ASN A 38 18.56 -28.25 41.62
CA ASN A 38 17.68 -29.39 41.42
C ASN A 38 16.38 -29.23 42.22
N SER A 39 15.28 -29.68 41.63
CA SER A 39 14.12 -30.30 42.30
C SER A 39 13.26 -30.88 41.17
N ASP A 40 13.40 -32.14 40.77
CA ASP A 40 13.06 -33.35 41.54
C ASP A 40 11.77 -33.19 42.35
N LEU A 41 10.63 -33.41 41.66
CA LEU A 41 9.39 -33.86 42.28
C LEU A 41 8.76 -34.91 41.38
N THR A 42 9.01 -36.15 41.76
CA THR A 42 8.29 -37.34 41.37
C THR A 42 6.85 -37.36 41.88
N LEU A 43 6.03 -38.14 41.16
CA LEU A 43 4.87 -38.91 41.64
C LEU A 43 3.55 -38.17 41.93
N GLY A 44 2.54 -38.55 41.15
CA GLY A 44 1.13 -38.20 41.36
C GLY A 44 0.22 -38.80 40.30
N ASP A 45 0.18 -40.13 40.19
CA ASP A 45 -0.91 -40.88 39.57
C ASP A 45 -2.26 -40.48 40.19
N ALA A 46 -3.26 -40.13 39.37
CA ALA A 46 -4.68 -40.39 39.63
C ALA A 46 -5.61 -39.95 38.48
N GLU A 47 -6.39 -40.92 38.02
CA GLU A 47 -7.80 -40.77 37.58
C GLU A 47 -8.13 -40.19 36.18
N ARG A 48 -8.00 -41.09 35.20
CA ARG A 48 -9.14 -41.72 34.48
C ARG A 48 -10.53 -41.07 34.73
N SER A 49 -10.99 -40.19 33.84
CA SER A 49 -12.44 -39.99 33.63
C SER A 49 -12.83 -39.56 32.21
N SER A 50 -13.54 -40.48 31.56
CA SER A 50 -14.68 -40.27 30.65
C SER A 50 -14.57 -39.31 29.46
N LYS A 51 -14.35 -39.94 28.31
CA LYS A 51 -14.77 -39.52 26.96
C LYS A 51 -16.22 -39.02 26.94
N LYS A 52 -16.44 -37.79 26.47
CA LYS A 52 -17.64 -37.40 25.72
C LYS A 52 -17.25 -36.81 24.37
N LYS A 53 -17.51 -37.60 23.33
CA LYS A 53 -17.46 -37.19 21.92
C LYS A 53 -18.52 -36.11 21.69
N CYS A 54 -18.11 -34.92 21.26
CA CYS A 54 -19.02 -33.94 20.67
C CYS A 54 -18.60 -33.71 19.21
N ASN A 55 -19.49 -34.08 18.29
CA ASN A 55 -19.40 -33.85 16.84
C ASN A 55 -19.25 -32.36 16.54
N GLN A 56 -18.06 -31.93 16.10
CA GLN A 56 -17.91 -30.62 15.47
C GLN A 56 -18.19 -30.72 13.97
N LYS A 57 -19.33 -30.15 13.56
CA LYS A 57 -19.65 -29.81 12.17
C LYS A 57 -18.67 -28.76 11.67
N LYS A 58 -17.98 -29.05 10.56
CA LYS A 58 -17.10 -28.11 9.85
C LYS A 58 -17.92 -26.95 9.24
N PRO A 59 -17.51 -25.68 9.39
CA PRO A 59 -18.15 -24.58 8.67
C PRO A 59 -17.72 -24.52 7.20
N LYS A 60 -18.69 -24.18 6.33
CA LYS A 60 -18.52 -23.96 4.89
C LYS A 60 -17.66 -22.71 4.66
N LYS A 61 -16.54 -22.86 3.94
CA LYS A 61 -15.71 -21.75 3.44
C LYS A 61 -16.51 -20.94 2.41
N LYS A 62 -16.75 -19.66 2.70
CA LYS A 62 -17.24 -18.66 1.73
C LYS A 62 -16.07 -18.20 0.86
N ASN A 63 -16.29 -18.16 -0.46
CA ASN A 63 -15.43 -17.52 -1.45
C ASN A 63 -15.23 -16.03 -1.07
N LYS A 64 -13.98 -15.61 -0.85
CA LYS A 64 -13.59 -14.19 -0.80
C LYS A 64 -13.04 -13.80 -2.18
N GLY A 65 -13.64 -12.77 -2.76
CA GLY A 65 -13.27 -12.21 -4.04
C GLY A 65 -12.01 -11.33 -3.99
N LYS A 66 -11.36 -11.28 -5.15
CA LYS A 66 -10.40 -10.30 -5.69
C LYS A 66 -9.89 -9.21 -4.74
N GLY A 67 -8.59 -9.30 -4.45
CA GLY A 67 -7.80 -8.32 -3.72
C GLY A 67 -7.68 -6.99 -4.46
N LYS A 68 -7.81 -5.92 -3.67
CA LYS A 68 -7.20 -4.62 -3.90
C LYS A 68 -5.95 -4.60 -3.03
N ASP A 69 -4.81 -4.26 -3.62
CA ASP A 69 -3.53 -4.13 -2.93
C ASP A 69 -3.66 -3.10 -1.79
N LYS A 70 -3.53 -3.58 -0.55
CA LYS A 70 -3.48 -2.77 0.68
C LYS A 70 -2.12 -3.00 1.33
N MET A 71 -1.21 -2.07 1.13
CA MET A 71 0.07 -2.01 1.85
C MET A 71 -0.10 -1.48 3.30
N GLY A 72 -1.07 -2.02 4.05
CA GLY A 72 -1.38 -1.57 5.42
C GLY A 72 -1.58 -2.69 6.44
N ASP A 73 -1.46 -3.96 6.04
CA ASP A 73 -1.96 -5.07 6.85
C ASP A 73 -0.99 -5.52 7.98
N ASN A 74 0.27 -5.08 7.97
CA ASN A 74 1.24 -5.48 9.01
C ASN A 74 0.99 -4.86 10.40
N GLU A 75 0.44 -3.64 10.48
CA GLU A 75 0.08 -3.03 11.79
C GLU A 75 -1.19 -3.66 12.39
N GLU A 76 -2.10 -4.16 11.56
CA GLU A 76 -3.31 -4.85 12.02
C GLU A 76 -2.96 -6.23 12.65
N ASP A 77 -1.93 -6.92 12.13
CA ASP A 77 -1.49 -8.20 12.67
C ASP A 77 -0.78 -8.07 14.03
N GLU A 78 0.03 -7.02 14.24
CA GLU A 78 0.68 -6.77 15.53
C GLU A 78 -0.33 -6.37 16.62
N THR A 79 -1.30 -5.53 16.27
CA THR A 79 -2.37 -5.13 17.20
C THR A 79 -3.31 -6.30 17.54
N ALA A 80 -3.52 -7.23 16.61
CA ALA A 80 -4.25 -8.47 16.85
C ALA A 80 -3.50 -9.39 17.84
N ALA A 81 -2.19 -9.58 17.67
CA ALA A 81 -1.39 -10.40 18.58
C ALA A 81 -1.36 -9.84 20.02
N LEU A 82 -1.20 -8.53 20.17
CA LEU A 82 -1.25 -7.86 21.48
C LEU A 82 -2.65 -7.92 22.11
N ARG A 83 -3.70 -7.85 21.30
CA ARG A 83 -5.08 -8.06 21.75
C ARG A 83 -5.27 -9.47 22.32
N GLU A 84 -4.85 -10.51 21.60
CA GLU A 84 -4.95 -11.90 22.08
C GLU A 84 -4.18 -12.11 23.39
N LEU A 85 -2.99 -11.52 23.49
CA LEU A 85 -2.18 -11.56 24.70
C LEU A 85 -2.88 -10.88 25.88
N LEU A 86 -3.44 -9.68 25.69
CA LEU A 86 -4.20 -8.96 26.71
C LEU A 86 -5.46 -9.72 27.14
N LEU A 87 -6.23 -10.27 26.20
CA LEU A 87 -7.40 -11.09 26.50
C LEU A 87 -7.01 -12.30 27.37
N GLY A 88 -5.90 -12.97 27.03
CA GLY A 88 -5.33 -14.04 27.85
C GLY A 88 -5.01 -13.60 29.29
N TYR A 89 -4.36 -12.45 29.47
CA TYR A 89 -4.06 -11.91 30.81
C TYR A 89 -5.30 -11.50 31.61
N PHE A 90 -6.37 -11.06 30.94
CA PHE A 90 -7.65 -10.78 31.58
C PHE A 90 -8.44 -12.06 31.91
N GLY A 91 -8.00 -13.23 31.46
CA GLY A 91 -8.73 -14.49 31.58
C GLY A 91 -9.95 -14.57 30.67
N LEU A 92 -9.93 -13.81 29.57
CA LEU A 92 -10.98 -13.77 28.54
C LEU A 92 -10.64 -14.81 27.48
N THR A 93 -11.54 -15.77 27.26
CA THR A 93 -11.29 -17.03 26.53
C THR A 93 -11.62 -16.97 25.04
N ASP A 94 -11.59 -15.77 24.44
CA ASP A 94 -12.11 -15.47 23.09
C ASP A 94 -13.55 -15.95 22.85
N SER A 95 -14.30 -16.18 23.94
CA SER A 95 -15.73 -16.44 23.86
C SER A 95 -16.45 -15.19 23.37
N HIS A 96 -17.59 -15.36 22.70
CA HIS A 96 -18.40 -14.22 22.25
C HIS A 96 -18.77 -13.28 23.41
N GLU A 97 -19.03 -13.83 24.61
CA GLU A 97 -19.32 -13.05 25.82
C GLU A 97 -18.10 -12.23 26.29
N ASP A 98 -16.90 -12.82 26.20
CA ASP A 98 -15.66 -12.15 26.55
C ASP A 98 -15.29 -11.06 25.55
N HIS A 99 -15.56 -11.30 24.26
CA HIS A 99 -15.45 -10.26 23.23
C HIS A 99 -16.42 -9.11 23.49
N GLN A 100 -17.66 -9.40 23.89
CA GLN A 100 -18.65 -8.38 24.24
C GLN A 100 -18.19 -7.55 25.46
N LYS A 101 -17.69 -8.20 26.51
CA LYS A 101 -17.11 -7.51 27.68
C LYS A 101 -15.92 -6.63 27.31
N TRP A 102 -15.06 -7.10 26.40
CA TRP A 102 -13.95 -6.31 25.87
C TRP A 102 -14.44 -5.03 25.16
N LEU A 103 -15.47 -5.15 24.32
CA LEU A 103 -16.08 -3.99 23.66
C LEU A 103 -16.69 -3.02 24.67
N GLU A 104 -17.40 -3.53 25.68
CA GLU A 104 -17.96 -2.71 26.77
C GLU A 104 -16.87 -1.94 27.52
N TRP A 105 -15.75 -2.59 27.86
CA TRP A 105 -14.61 -1.92 28.50
C TRP A 105 -14.02 -0.82 27.61
N ARG A 106 -13.87 -1.10 26.31
CA ARG A 106 -13.34 -0.14 25.36
C ARG A 106 -14.25 1.09 25.22
N ASP A 107 -15.57 0.88 25.22
CA ASP A 107 -16.55 1.98 25.16
C ASP A 107 -16.60 2.80 26.45
N LEU A 108 -16.50 2.14 27.61
CA LEU A 108 -16.38 2.83 28.91
C LEU A 108 -15.11 3.69 28.97
N ILE A 109 -13.97 3.17 28.50
CA ILE A 109 -12.72 3.92 28.47
C ILE A 109 -12.84 5.15 27.57
N ARG A 110 -13.42 5.03 26.36
CA ARG A 110 -13.68 6.19 25.47
C ARG A 110 -14.59 7.23 26.12
N HIS A 111 -15.61 6.78 26.84
CA HIS A 111 -16.49 7.66 27.60
C HIS A 111 -15.71 8.42 28.68
N TRP A 112 -14.88 7.74 29.47
CA TRP A 112 -14.06 8.38 30.50
C TRP A 112 -12.96 9.28 29.95
N MET A 113 -12.34 8.94 28.82
CA MET A 113 -11.42 9.83 28.11
C MET A 113 -12.10 11.14 27.73
N SER A 114 -13.37 11.09 27.31
CA SER A 114 -14.16 12.28 27.00
C SER A 114 -14.51 13.08 28.26
N MET A 115 -14.83 12.42 29.37
CA MET A 115 -15.05 13.09 30.66
C MET A 115 -13.78 13.73 31.24
N ALA A 116 -12.61 13.12 30.97
CA ALA A 116 -11.31 13.62 31.40
C ALA A 116 -10.82 14.81 30.55
N ASN A 117 -11.61 15.25 29.55
CA ASN A 117 -11.27 16.31 28.60
C ASN A 117 -9.93 16.09 27.88
N LEU A 118 -9.62 14.84 27.52
CA LEU A 118 -8.45 14.55 26.70
C LEU A 118 -8.66 15.07 25.27
N ASP A 119 -7.65 15.77 24.75
CA ASP A 119 -7.70 16.40 23.43
C ASP A 119 -7.33 15.37 22.36
N TYR A 120 -8.32 14.84 21.65
CA TYR A 120 -8.11 13.84 20.60
C TYR A 120 -7.38 14.37 19.37
N ASP A 121 -7.18 15.68 19.26
CA ASP A 121 -6.44 16.31 18.16
C ASP A 121 -4.93 16.28 18.41
N ARG A 122 -4.53 16.15 19.67
CA ARG A 122 -3.13 16.04 20.05
C ARG A 122 -2.65 14.59 19.99
N PRO A 123 -1.42 14.34 19.53
CA PRO A 123 -0.84 13.01 19.58
C PRO A 123 -0.77 12.52 21.03
N TRP A 124 -0.94 11.22 21.23
CA TRP A 124 -0.92 10.56 22.55
C TRP A 124 0.22 11.05 23.46
N LYS A 125 1.43 11.17 22.90
CA LYS A 125 2.65 11.57 23.63
C LYS A 125 2.60 13.02 24.17
N GLN A 126 1.70 13.87 23.67
CA GLN A 126 1.53 15.28 24.06
C GLN A 126 0.32 15.50 24.99
N GLN A 127 -0.38 14.43 25.40
CA GLN A 127 -1.46 14.55 26.37
C GLN A 127 -0.93 14.97 27.76
N ASP A 128 -1.76 15.65 28.54
CA ASP A 128 -1.43 16.00 29.91
C ASP A 128 -1.32 14.71 30.77
N LYS A 129 -0.10 14.42 31.22
CA LYS A 129 0.20 13.24 32.04
C LYS A 129 -0.60 13.21 33.34
N SER A 130 -0.97 14.37 33.88
CA SER A 130 -1.78 14.46 35.10
C SER A 130 -3.23 14.01 34.87
N GLN A 131 -3.79 14.34 33.70
CA GLN A 131 -5.12 13.88 33.28
C GLN A 131 -5.10 12.39 32.97
N LEU A 132 -4.04 11.90 32.30
CA LEU A 132 -3.84 10.47 32.06
C LEU A 132 -3.74 9.68 33.36
N GLY A 133 -3.00 10.18 34.36
CA GLY A 133 -2.92 9.54 35.68
C GLY A 133 -4.30 9.38 36.33
N LYS A 134 -5.11 10.45 36.36
CA LYS A 134 -6.49 10.42 36.88
C LYS A 134 -7.37 9.43 36.12
N LEU A 135 -7.22 9.36 34.80
CA LEU A 135 -7.96 8.41 33.96
C LEU A 135 -7.57 6.97 34.30
N TYR A 136 -6.28 6.67 34.48
CA TYR A 136 -5.81 5.33 34.85
C TYR A 136 -6.32 4.90 36.22
N ASP A 137 -6.31 5.81 37.20
CA ASP A 137 -6.86 5.54 38.53
C ASP A 137 -8.36 5.25 38.46
N LEU A 138 -9.09 6.00 37.63
CA LEU A 138 -10.52 5.76 37.39
C LEU A 138 -10.79 4.40 36.75
N ILE A 139 -10.02 4.03 35.70
CA ILE A 139 -10.13 2.71 35.04
C ILE A 139 -9.88 1.59 36.05
N ARG A 140 -8.82 1.71 36.84
CA ARG A 140 -8.44 0.72 37.85
C ARG A 140 -9.46 0.59 38.99
N ALA A 141 -10.11 1.70 39.35
CA ALA A 141 -11.17 1.71 40.35
C ALA A 141 -12.45 1.01 39.85
N ARG A 142 -12.80 1.23 38.57
CA ARG A 142 -14.05 0.75 37.98
C ARG A 142 -13.99 -0.65 37.40
N ILE A 143 -12.84 -1.09 36.92
CA ILE A 143 -12.65 -2.42 36.32
C ILE A 143 -11.61 -3.19 37.14
N PRO A 144 -12.03 -4.03 38.11
CA PRO A 144 -11.11 -4.73 39.01
C PRO A 144 -10.05 -5.58 38.32
N ALA A 145 -10.34 -6.07 37.11
CA ALA A 145 -9.39 -6.85 36.31
C ALA A 145 -8.09 -6.08 36.01
N PHE A 146 -8.16 -4.74 35.90
CA PHE A 146 -6.99 -3.89 35.65
C PHE A 146 -6.06 -3.76 36.87
N LYS A 147 -6.52 -4.12 38.08
CA LYS A 147 -5.69 -4.06 39.30
C LYS A 147 -4.51 -5.04 39.28
N ARG A 148 -4.57 -6.07 38.44
CA ARG A 148 -3.54 -7.10 38.29
C ARG A 148 -2.29 -6.59 37.56
N PHE A 149 -2.41 -5.51 36.80
CA PHE A 149 -1.33 -5.00 35.96
C PHE A 149 -0.54 -3.92 36.72
N VAL A 150 0.77 -4.15 36.84
CA VAL A 150 1.69 -3.19 37.47
C VAL A 150 1.84 -1.97 36.56
N ASN A 151 1.98 -0.78 37.15
CA ASN A 151 2.17 0.49 36.42
C ASN A 151 1.06 0.84 35.42
N ASN A 152 -0.13 0.26 35.54
CA ASN A 152 -1.28 0.54 34.67
C ASN A 152 -1.03 0.31 33.16
N TRP A 153 -0.04 -0.51 32.76
CA TRP A 153 0.35 -0.66 31.35
C TRP A 153 -0.81 -1.14 30.46
N ALA A 154 -1.69 -2.00 30.98
CA ALA A 154 -2.86 -2.48 30.25
C ALA A 154 -3.92 -1.38 30.03
N ALA A 155 -4.08 -0.48 31.01
CA ALA A 155 -4.97 0.69 30.86
C ALA A 155 -4.37 1.68 29.86
N GLU A 156 -3.07 1.94 29.95
CA GLU A 156 -2.34 2.77 28.99
C GLU A 156 -2.48 2.24 27.56
N TYR A 157 -2.27 0.94 27.34
CA TYR A 157 -2.42 0.32 26.02
C TYR A 157 -3.83 0.56 25.43
N LEU A 158 -4.89 0.36 26.22
CA LEU A 158 -6.25 0.55 25.74
C LEU A 158 -6.59 2.00 25.42
N VAL A 159 -6.05 2.93 26.19
CA VAL A 159 -6.22 4.36 25.90
C VAL A 159 -5.46 4.71 24.62
N GLN A 160 -4.22 4.22 24.44
CA GLN A 160 -3.46 4.38 23.19
C GLN A 160 -4.20 3.79 21.98
N ASP A 161 -4.72 2.58 22.11
CA ASP A 161 -5.52 1.89 21.09
C ASP A 161 -6.73 2.74 20.67
N ALA A 162 -7.43 3.34 21.64
CA ALA A 162 -8.57 4.22 21.38
C ALA A 162 -8.16 5.49 20.60
N PHE A 163 -6.98 6.07 20.88
CA PHE A 163 -6.45 7.22 20.13
C PHE A 163 -6.10 6.84 18.68
N ASN A 164 -5.42 5.70 18.49
CA ASN A 164 -4.99 5.24 17.16
C ASN A 164 -6.19 4.98 16.25
N HIS A 165 -7.22 4.30 16.76
CA HIS A 165 -8.45 4.01 16.00
C HIS A 165 -9.22 5.28 15.61
N ARG A 166 -9.28 6.28 16.51
CA ARG A 166 -10.00 7.53 16.22
C ARG A 166 -9.28 8.41 15.20
N ARG A 167 -7.94 8.43 15.26
CA ARG A 167 -7.11 9.12 14.26
C ARG A 167 -7.28 8.48 12.88
N GLY A 168 -7.26 7.15 12.82
CA GLY A 168 -7.55 6.39 11.59
C GLY A 168 -8.93 6.73 11.02
N HIS A 169 -9.97 6.71 11.84
CA HIS A 169 -11.33 7.08 11.42
C HIS A 169 -11.42 8.54 10.93
N ARG A 170 -10.72 9.48 11.58
CA ARG A 170 -10.70 10.87 11.13
C ARG A 170 -10.00 11.03 9.77
N MET A 171 -8.85 10.38 9.58
CA MET A 171 -8.13 10.41 8.31
C MET A 171 -8.94 9.76 7.19
N ALA A 172 -9.62 8.66 7.47
CA ALA A 172 -10.56 8.04 6.54
C ALA A 172 -11.70 9.01 6.17
N LYS A 173 -12.33 9.64 7.17
CA LYS A 173 -13.40 10.62 6.94
C LYS A 173 -12.92 11.90 6.22
N ALA A 174 -11.68 12.32 6.46
CA ALA A 174 -11.08 13.45 5.75
C ALA A 174 -10.90 13.14 4.26
N ARG A 175 -10.46 11.92 3.91
CA ARG A 175 -10.39 11.44 2.53
C ARG A 175 -11.76 11.36 1.87
N ASP A 176 -12.77 10.84 2.59
CA ASP A 176 -14.15 10.78 2.08
C ASP A 176 -14.69 12.20 1.78
N ASN A 177 -14.37 13.19 2.63
CA ASN A 177 -14.74 14.58 2.40
C ASN A 177 -13.96 15.23 1.23
N GLU A 178 -12.68 14.90 1.04
CA GLU A 178 -11.89 15.39 -0.10
C GLU A 178 -12.42 14.84 -1.43
N ASP A 179 -12.78 13.56 -1.48
CA ASP A 179 -13.42 12.95 -2.64
C ASP A 179 -14.79 13.59 -2.94
N GLU A 180 -15.56 13.95 -1.91
CA GLU A 180 -16.83 14.66 -2.07
C GLU A 180 -16.64 16.10 -2.57
N GLN A 181 -15.58 16.80 -2.13
CA GLN A 181 -15.21 18.14 -2.62
C GLN A 181 -14.60 18.14 -4.02
N GLN A 182 -13.94 17.06 -4.45
CA GLN A 182 -13.42 16.91 -5.82
C GLN A 182 -14.49 16.40 -6.81
N SER A 183 -15.56 15.75 -6.33
CA SER A 183 -16.65 15.22 -7.16
C SER A 183 -17.68 16.21 -7.78
N PRO A 184 -17.78 17.52 -7.46
CA PRO A 184 -18.75 18.42 -8.12
C PRO A 184 -18.44 18.63 -9.61
N ARG A 185 -17.16 18.49 -10.02
CA ARG A 185 -16.75 18.68 -11.42
C ARG A 185 -17.05 17.49 -12.33
N LYS A 186 -17.15 16.26 -11.78
CA LYS A 186 -17.47 15.06 -12.58
C LYS A 186 -18.98 14.85 -12.80
N LYS A 187 -19.83 15.36 -11.92
CA LYS A 187 -21.30 15.24 -12.09
C LYS A 187 -21.92 16.20 -13.13
N ARG A 188 -21.18 17.22 -13.62
CA ARG A 188 -21.67 18.14 -14.67
C ARG A 188 -21.48 17.68 -16.12
N LYS A 189 -20.83 16.54 -16.38
CA LYS A 189 -20.60 16.06 -17.77
C LYS A 189 -21.48 14.87 -18.20
N VAL A 190 -22.36 14.35 -17.34
CA VAL A 190 -23.21 13.18 -17.67
C VAL A 190 -24.69 13.55 -17.91
N SER A 191 -25.12 14.80 -17.68
CA SER A 191 -26.54 15.19 -17.87
C SER A 191 -26.89 15.78 -19.25
N THR A 192 -25.96 15.81 -20.22
CA THR A 192 -26.24 16.41 -21.55
C THR A 192 -26.33 15.41 -22.71
N LYS A 193 -26.27 14.09 -22.49
CA LYS A 193 -26.36 13.09 -23.58
C LYS A 193 -27.56 12.14 -23.52
N THR A 194 -28.67 12.53 -22.89
CA THR A 194 -29.91 11.72 -22.90
C THR A 194 -31.16 12.57 -23.12
N LYS A 195 -31.10 13.51 -24.06
CA LYS A 195 -32.25 14.35 -24.43
C LYS A 195 -32.48 14.48 -25.94
N GLN A 196 -32.09 13.47 -26.73
CA GLN A 196 -32.36 13.43 -28.17
C GLN A 196 -33.42 12.41 -28.61
N ASP A 197 -33.79 11.43 -27.76
CA ASP A 197 -34.81 10.43 -28.11
C ASP A 197 -36.01 10.47 -27.15
N LYS A 198 -36.81 11.55 -27.21
CA LYS A 198 -38.20 11.57 -26.70
C LYS A 198 -38.95 12.84 -27.15
N ALA A 199 -39.07 12.99 -28.47
CA ALA A 199 -39.95 13.96 -29.10
C ALA A 199 -41.09 13.23 -29.81
N ALA A 200 -42.07 12.70 -29.06
CA ALA A 200 -43.36 12.23 -29.59
C ALA A 200 -44.36 11.99 -28.44
N ASN A 201 -44.82 13.05 -27.79
CA ASN A 201 -46.15 13.23 -27.19
C ASN A 201 -46.09 14.27 -26.08
N ALA A 202 -46.42 15.51 -26.44
CA ALA A 202 -46.92 16.49 -25.50
C ALA A 202 -48.34 16.85 -25.94
N PRO A 203 -49.33 16.95 -25.02
CA PRO A 203 -50.44 17.85 -25.16
C PRO A 203 -50.14 19.21 -24.49
N PRO A 204 -50.84 20.29 -24.87
CA PRO A 204 -50.32 21.64 -24.75
C PRO A 204 -50.94 22.43 -23.58
N GLN A 205 -50.23 23.51 -23.24
CA GLN A 205 -50.71 24.77 -22.63
C GLN A 205 -50.84 24.82 -21.09
N HIS A 206 -50.11 25.76 -20.47
CA HIS A 206 -50.63 27.10 -20.21
C HIS A 206 -49.51 28.08 -19.81
N ASN A 207 -49.56 29.26 -20.42
CA ASN A 207 -48.76 30.45 -20.10
C ASN A 207 -49.16 31.03 -18.74
N LEU A 208 -48.18 31.36 -17.88
CA LEU A 208 -48.11 32.55 -17.01
C LEU A 208 -46.62 32.77 -16.68
N SER A 209 -45.94 33.73 -17.31
CA SER A 209 -45.79 35.12 -16.86
C SER A 209 -44.82 35.32 -15.68
N ARG A 210 -43.69 35.99 -16.01
CA ARG A 210 -43.24 37.26 -15.41
C ARG A 210 -42.17 37.24 -14.29
N ALA A 211 -41.29 38.25 -14.43
CA ALA A 211 -40.45 38.95 -13.48
C ALA A 211 -38.98 38.50 -13.34
N ASP A 212 -38.14 39.31 -13.98
CA ASP A 212 -36.86 39.87 -13.52
C ASP A 212 -36.38 39.51 -12.11
N ASP A 213 -35.09 39.15 -11.99
CA ASP A 213 -34.25 39.87 -11.04
C ASP A 213 -32.79 39.92 -11.48
N GLN A 214 -32.23 41.11 -11.31
CA GLN A 214 -30.93 41.57 -11.75
C GLN A 214 -29.89 41.37 -10.65
N SER A 215 -28.63 41.43 -11.07
CA SER A 215 -27.46 41.81 -10.26
C SER A 215 -26.85 40.75 -9.33
N ASN A 216 -25.58 40.45 -9.58
CA ASN A 216 -24.55 40.45 -8.53
C ASN A 216 -23.17 40.41 -9.18
N ASN A 217 -22.64 41.59 -9.51
CA ASN A 217 -21.26 41.80 -9.90
C ASN A 217 -20.50 42.31 -8.66
N THR A 218 -19.99 41.39 -7.84
CA THR A 218 -19.20 41.72 -6.65
C THR A 218 -17.76 41.98 -7.07
N ARG A 219 -17.47 43.26 -7.34
CA ARG A 219 -16.14 43.83 -7.56
C ARG A 219 -15.44 43.99 -6.22
N MET A 220 -14.59 43.02 -5.85
CA MET A 220 -13.69 43.15 -4.71
C MET A 220 -12.66 44.25 -4.99
N ARG A 221 -12.74 45.31 -4.19
CA ARG A 221 -11.86 46.47 -4.20
C ARG A 221 -10.77 46.20 -3.16
N ILE A 222 -9.59 45.80 -3.63
CA ILE A 222 -8.40 45.66 -2.77
C ILE A 222 -7.82 47.06 -2.58
N SER A 223 -7.97 47.57 -1.38
CA SER A 223 -7.24 48.70 -0.82
C SER A 223 -5.90 48.23 -0.28
N GLY A 224 -4.79 48.87 -0.66
CA GLY A 224 -3.49 48.64 -0.06
C GLY A 224 -2.42 49.56 -0.62
N GLU A 225 -2.07 50.57 0.19
CA GLU A 225 -0.75 51.22 0.27
C GLU A 225 -0.24 51.99 -0.95
N GLN A 226 -0.53 53.30 -0.94
CA GLN A 226 0.31 54.31 -1.58
C GLN A 226 0.96 55.15 -0.48
N ASP A 227 2.23 54.88 -0.20
CA ASP A 227 3.11 55.77 0.56
C ASP A 227 3.58 56.89 -0.38
N HIS A 228 2.87 58.02 -0.37
CA HIS A 228 3.34 59.26 -0.99
C HIS A 228 4.02 60.13 0.06
N THR A 229 5.35 60.13 0.07
CA THR A 229 6.17 61.08 0.81
C THR A 229 6.05 62.47 0.18
N HIS A 230 5.27 63.35 0.82
CA HIS A 230 5.24 64.77 0.47
C HIS A 230 6.55 65.45 0.89
N ASN A 231 7.41 65.73 -0.09
CA ASN A 231 8.59 66.56 0.09
C ASN A 231 8.15 68.04 0.15
N ALA A 232 8.32 68.66 1.30
CA ALA A 232 7.86 70.00 1.62
C ALA A 232 8.64 71.08 0.86
N SER A 233 7.92 71.92 0.12
CA SER A 233 8.41 73.22 -0.35
C SER A 233 8.69 74.16 0.83
N PRO A 234 9.87 74.78 0.95
CA PRO A 234 10.04 75.92 1.83
C PRO A 234 9.52 77.21 1.16
N ALA A 235 8.58 77.83 1.86
CA ALA A 235 8.06 79.17 1.62
C ALA A 235 9.20 80.21 1.67
N ARG A 236 9.26 81.12 0.69
CA ARG A 236 8.82 82.53 0.83
C ARG A 236 9.67 83.35 1.82
N ASP A 237 10.60 84.13 1.28
CA ASP A 237 10.99 85.40 1.88
C ASP A 237 10.99 86.48 0.78
N GLN A 238 9.93 87.30 0.79
CA GLN A 238 9.74 88.46 -0.06
C GLN A 238 9.51 89.66 0.85
N SER A 239 10.60 90.27 1.31
CA SER A 239 10.53 91.62 1.86
C SER A 239 11.92 92.20 2.09
N ASP A 240 12.43 92.97 1.14
CA ASP A 240 13.09 94.22 1.54
C ASP A 240 13.14 95.25 0.41
N LYS A 241 12.17 96.17 0.44
CA LYS A 241 12.15 97.39 -0.35
C LYS A 241 12.97 98.46 0.39
N ARG A 242 14.30 98.39 0.33
CA ARG A 242 15.16 99.50 0.77
C ARG A 242 15.34 100.51 -0.36
N LYS A 243 14.57 101.59 -0.25
CA LYS A 243 14.80 102.87 -0.93
C LYS A 243 16.11 103.47 -0.42
N HIS A 244 17.19 103.46 -1.20
CA HIS A 244 18.33 104.34 -0.98
C HIS A 244 18.41 105.39 -2.08
N LYS A 245 18.30 106.64 -1.61
CA LYS A 245 18.37 107.90 -2.35
C LYS A 245 19.67 108.57 -1.90
N HIS A 246 20.72 108.50 -2.72
CA HIS A 246 21.92 109.33 -2.63
C HIS A 246 22.17 109.82 -4.06
N SER A 247 21.91 111.07 -4.42
CA SER A 247 22.54 112.32 -3.97
C SER A 247 24.03 112.40 -4.33
N ALA A 248 24.23 112.95 -5.54
CA ALA A 248 25.19 114.00 -5.86
C ALA A 248 26.68 113.65 -6.00
N LYS A 249 27.14 114.02 -7.21
CA LYS A 249 28.41 114.69 -7.52
C LYS A 249 29.67 113.97 -7.05
N ASP A 250 30.24 113.21 -7.97
CA ASP A 250 31.67 113.26 -8.20
C ASP A 250 31.95 113.30 -9.70
N THR A 251 32.76 114.30 -10.06
CA THR A 251 33.38 114.47 -11.37
C THR A 251 34.51 113.46 -11.47
N ASP A 252 34.29 112.38 -12.20
CA ASP A 252 35.37 111.51 -12.65
C ASP A 252 35.23 111.35 -14.16
N GLU A 253 36.31 111.60 -14.88
CA GLU A 253 36.41 111.42 -16.32
C GLU A 253 36.28 109.93 -16.61
N GLY A 254 35.02 109.48 -16.68
CA GLY A 254 34.69 108.09 -16.91
C GLY A 254 35.35 107.58 -18.18
N PRO A 255 35.85 106.32 -18.17
CA PRO A 255 36.51 105.73 -19.32
C PRO A 255 35.65 105.93 -20.55
N SER A 256 36.28 106.44 -21.63
CA SER A 256 35.63 106.70 -22.92
C SER A 256 34.63 105.58 -23.22
N ARG A 257 33.39 105.94 -23.55
CA ARG A 257 32.23 105.04 -23.74
C ARG A 257 32.55 103.81 -24.59
N GLU A 258 33.51 103.94 -25.50
CA GLU A 258 34.07 102.88 -26.34
C GLU A 258 34.80 101.78 -25.55
N ARG A 259 35.55 102.13 -24.50
CA ARG A 259 36.28 101.19 -23.63
C ARG A 259 35.34 100.34 -22.78
N VAL A 260 34.23 100.92 -22.31
CA VAL A 260 33.18 100.21 -21.57
C VAL A 260 32.41 99.26 -22.50
N GLN A 261 32.17 99.66 -23.74
CA GLN A 261 31.52 98.83 -24.75
C GLN A 261 32.40 97.60 -25.07
N GLU A 262 33.69 97.82 -25.28
CA GLU A 262 34.66 96.77 -25.58
C GLU A 262 34.86 95.79 -24.42
N GLU A 263 34.83 96.27 -23.18
CA GLU A 263 34.86 95.43 -21.97
C GLU A 263 33.62 94.53 -21.86
N ARG A 264 32.45 95.07 -22.19
CA ARG A 264 31.18 94.32 -22.20
C ARG A 264 31.13 93.24 -23.28
N ASP A 265 31.74 93.50 -24.43
CA ASP A 265 31.84 92.52 -25.52
C ASP A 265 32.84 91.40 -25.16
N ARG A 266 33.97 91.73 -24.51
CA ARG A 266 34.89 90.71 -23.96
C ARG A 266 34.23 89.85 -22.88
N GLU A 267 33.42 90.45 -22.02
CA GLU A 267 32.67 89.72 -20.98
C GLU A 267 31.62 88.79 -21.61
N ARG A 268 30.94 89.23 -22.68
CA ARG A 268 29.99 88.39 -23.44
C ARG A 268 30.70 87.22 -24.12
N GLU A 269 31.85 87.43 -24.74
CA GLU A 269 32.64 86.36 -25.34
C GLU A 269 33.16 85.35 -24.31
N GLN A 270 33.61 85.83 -23.15
CA GLN A 270 34.02 84.94 -22.06
C GLN A 270 32.84 84.09 -21.56
N TRP A 271 31.68 84.72 -21.39
CA TRP A 271 30.48 84.02 -20.97
C TRP A 271 30.00 82.99 -22.01
N GLU A 272 30.10 83.29 -23.31
CA GLU A 272 29.79 82.33 -24.38
C GLU A 272 30.78 81.15 -24.43
N ARG A 273 32.09 81.42 -24.23
CA ARG A 273 33.10 80.36 -24.12
C ARG A 273 32.83 79.46 -22.92
N GLU A 274 32.58 80.04 -21.75
CA GLU A 274 32.26 79.30 -20.52
C GLU A 274 30.97 78.48 -20.67
N ARG A 275 29.95 79.05 -21.34
CA ARG A 275 28.70 78.34 -21.62
C ARG A 275 28.92 77.14 -22.54
N LYS A 276 29.69 77.30 -23.62
CA LYS A 276 30.06 76.19 -24.53
C LYS A 276 30.88 75.12 -23.82
N GLU A 277 31.80 75.52 -22.95
CA GLU A 277 32.63 74.59 -22.17
C GLU A 277 31.77 73.74 -21.21
N ARG A 278 30.85 74.37 -20.46
CA ARG A 278 29.88 73.64 -19.60
C ARG A 278 28.93 72.75 -20.39
N GLU A 279 28.63 73.09 -21.65
CA GLU A 279 27.79 72.24 -22.50
C GLU A 279 28.55 71.02 -23.02
N LEU A 280 29.81 71.20 -23.41
CA LEU A 280 30.70 70.11 -23.80
C LEU A 280 31.02 69.18 -22.62
N GLU A 281 31.19 69.74 -21.42
CA GLU A 281 31.38 68.98 -20.19
C GLU A 281 30.16 68.12 -19.87
N ARG A 282 28.95 68.68 -19.94
CA ARG A 282 27.70 67.92 -19.78
C ARG A 282 27.54 66.80 -20.81
N MET A 283 27.92 67.06 -22.06
CA MET A 283 27.88 66.02 -23.11
C MET A 283 28.90 64.90 -22.86
N ARG A 284 30.08 65.21 -22.31
CA ARG A 284 31.06 64.19 -21.89
C ARG A 284 30.55 63.36 -20.73
N GLU A 285 29.99 64.01 -19.71
CA GLU A 285 29.44 63.33 -18.54
C GLU A 285 28.24 62.44 -18.92
N GLU A 286 27.37 62.91 -19.81
CA GLU A 286 26.24 62.12 -20.33
C GLU A 286 26.71 60.86 -21.07
N ARG A 287 27.71 60.98 -21.95
CA ARG A 287 28.30 59.83 -22.66
C ARG A 287 29.00 58.85 -21.71
N GLU A 288 29.60 59.33 -20.63
CA GLU A 288 30.21 58.48 -19.61
C GLU A 288 29.14 57.73 -18.80
N ARG A 289 28.06 58.41 -18.41
CA ARG A 289 26.90 57.79 -17.75
C ARG A 289 26.28 56.71 -18.62
N GLU A 290 26.06 56.99 -19.91
CA GLU A 290 25.53 56.02 -20.88
C GLU A 290 26.41 54.76 -20.98
N ARG A 291 27.74 54.91 -21.00
CA ARG A 291 28.66 53.75 -20.99
C ARG A 291 28.56 52.93 -19.72
N THR A 292 28.52 53.59 -18.56
CA THR A 292 28.41 52.87 -17.28
C THR A 292 27.04 52.18 -17.12
N GLU A 293 25.99 52.73 -17.72
CA GLU A 293 24.66 52.13 -17.71
C GLU A 293 24.59 50.91 -18.63
N GLN A 294 25.15 51.00 -19.84
CA GLN A 294 25.30 49.86 -20.75
C GLN A 294 26.13 48.72 -20.15
N GLU A 295 27.22 49.04 -19.45
CA GLU A 295 28.06 48.01 -18.80
C GLU A 295 27.31 47.29 -17.68
N ARG A 296 26.53 48.01 -16.87
CA ARG A 296 25.65 47.42 -15.85
C ARG A 296 24.52 46.59 -16.44
N GLU A 297 24.00 46.97 -17.61
CA GLU A 297 22.96 46.22 -18.29
C GLU A 297 23.52 44.90 -18.86
N GLN A 298 24.70 44.93 -19.46
CA GLN A 298 25.41 43.73 -19.93
C GLN A 298 25.76 42.78 -18.77
N GLU A 299 26.20 43.31 -17.62
CA GLU A 299 26.48 42.49 -16.43
C GLU A 299 25.23 41.79 -15.91
N ARG A 300 24.09 42.49 -15.85
CA ARG A 300 22.80 41.90 -15.48
C ARG A 300 22.31 40.85 -16.48
N GLU A 301 22.59 41.04 -17.76
CA GLU A 301 22.23 40.07 -18.80
C GLU A 301 23.07 38.79 -18.68
N GLN A 302 24.37 38.91 -18.44
CA GLN A 302 25.25 37.77 -18.16
C GLN A 302 24.86 37.03 -16.88
N GLU A 303 24.46 37.74 -15.82
CA GLU A 303 24.00 37.13 -14.57
C GLU A 303 22.72 36.29 -14.80
N ARG A 304 21.76 36.81 -15.58
CA ARG A 304 20.55 36.07 -15.96
C ARG A 304 20.85 34.86 -16.84
N GLU A 305 21.87 34.93 -17.69
CA GLU A 305 22.27 33.80 -18.53
C GLU A 305 22.93 32.69 -17.70
N GLN A 306 23.79 33.04 -16.74
CA GLN A 306 24.36 32.09 -15.79
C GLN A 306 23.30 31.45 -14.89
N GLU A 307 22.30 32.21 -14.44
CA GLU A 307 21.20 31.68 -13.64
C GLU A 307 20.39 30.63 -14.43
N ARG A 308 20.10 30.89 -15.71
CA ARG A 308 19.43 29.92 -16.60
C ARG A 308 20.28 28.68 -16.87
N GLU A 309 21.59 28.82 -16.94
CA GLU A 309 22.49 27.68 -17.13
C GLU A 309 22.55 26.80 -15.89
N GLN A 310 22.63 27.40 -14.69
CA GLN A 310 22.56 26.69 -13.42
C GLN A 310 21.23 25.98 -13.22
N GLU A 311 20.10 26.60 -13.60
CA GLU A 311 18.77 25.99 -13.53
C GLU A 311 18.69 24.74 -14.42
N ARG A 312 19.20 24.81 -15.65
CA ARG A 312 19.27 23.65 -16.57
C ARG A 312 20.19 22.55 -16.07
N GLU A 313 21.27 22.89 -15.38
CA GLU A 313 22.17 21.90 -14.78
C GLU A 313 21.53 21.19 -13.59
N GLN A 314 20.83 21.93 -12.72
CA GLN A 314 20.06 21.35 -11.61
C GLN A 314 18.92 20.45 -12.12
N GLU A 315 18.22 20.85 -13.19
CA GLU A 315 17.17 20.02 -13.79
C GLU A 315 17.71 18.68 -14.31
N ARG A 316 18.87 18.69 -14.97
CA ARG A 316 19.55 17.46 -15.42
C ARG A 316 20.05 16.60 -14.27
N GLU A 317 20.45 17.20 -13.16
CA GLU A 317 20.87 16.47 -11.97
C GLU A 317 19.67 15.79 -11.28
N GLN A 318 18.54 16.50 -11.14
CA GLN A 318 17.30 15.94 -10.62
C GLN A 318 16.76 14.80 -11.51
N GLU A 319 16.85 14.93 -12.84
CA GLU A 319 16.44 13.87 -13.76
C GLU A 319 17.28 12.59 -13.58
N ARG A 320 18.61 12.75 -13.42
CA ARG A 320 19.52 11.62 -13.14
C ARG A 320 19.29 10.99 -11.78
N GLU A 321 18.88 11.78 -10.78
CA GLU A 321 18.54 11.27 -9.45
C GLU A 321 17.23 10.47 -9.48
N GLN A 322 16.20 10.98 -10.17
CA GLN A 322 14.94 10.26 -10.38
C GLN A 322 15.16 8.95 -11.15
N GLU A 323 15.98 8.95 -12.20
CA GLU A 323 16.31 7.74 -12.96
C GLU A 323 16.99 6.68 -12.07
N ARG A 324 17.89 7.09 -11.17
CA ARG A 324 18.52 6.18 -10.21
C ARG A 324 17.53 5.61 -9.20
N GLU A 325 16.63 6.44 -8.69
CA GLU A 325 15.59 6.01 -7.74
C GLU A 325 14.62 5.01 -8.40
N GLU A 326 14.19 5.29 -9.63
CA GLU A 326 13.32 4.37 -10.38
C GLU A 326 14.00 3.04 -10.68
N ALA A 327 15.27 3.06 -11.09
CA ALA A 327 16.06 1.85 -11.34
C ALA A 327 16.27 1.03 -10.04
N GLU A 328 16.42 1.68 -8.88
CA GLU A 328 16.53 0.98 -7.61
C GLU A 328 15.19 0.35 -7.20
N ARG A 329 14.09 1.09 -7.35
CA ARG A 329 12.74 0.60 -7.08
C ARG A 329 12.35 -0.56 -8.01
N GLU A 330 12.83 -0.57 -9.26
CA GLU A 330 12.63 -1.69 -10.18
C GLU A 330 13.39 -2.95 -9.72
N ARG A 331 14.66 -2.81 -9.31
CA ARG A 331 15.45 -3.93 -8.77
C ARG A 331 14.84 -4.50 -7.49
N GLU A 332 14.24 -3.66 -6.65
CA GLU A 332 13.53 -4.10 -5.45
C GLU A 332 12.30 -4.95 -5.80
N ARG A 333 11.45 -4.47 -6.72
CA ARG A 333 10.30 -5.24 -7.23
C ARG A 333 10.70 -6.57 -7.87
N GLU A 334 11.86 -6.61 -8.55
CA GLU A 334 12.38 -7.86 -9.13
C GLU A 334 12.80 -8.86 -8.03
N ARG A 335 13.46 -8.39 -6.96
CA ARG A 335 13.81 -9.24 -5.81
C ARG A 335 12.57 -9.78 -5.10
N GLU A 336 11.55 -8.93 -4.92
CA GLU A 336 10.28 -9.31 -4.32
C GLU A 336 9.56 -10.38 -5.15
N ARG A 337 9.49 -10.21 -6.48
CA ARG A 337 8.93 -11.23 -7.39
C ARG A 337 9.66 -12.56 -7.29
N LYS A 338 11.00 -12.53 -7.23
CA LYS A 338 11.81 -13.73 -7.11
C LYS A 338 11.64 -14.43 -5.75
N GLN A 339 11.42 -13.66 -4.69
CA GLN A 339 11.13 -14.20 -3.37
C GLN A 339 9.74 -14.86 -3.34
N TRP A 340 8.73 -14.19 -3.89
CA TRP A 340 7.38 -14.72 -4.04
C TRP A 340 7.35 -16.03 -4.86
N GLU A 341 8.14 -16.10 -5.94
CA GLU A 341 8.24 -17.31 -6.77
C GLU A 341 8.85 -18.49 -6.00
N ARG A 342 9.90 -18.26 -5.21
CA ARG A 342 10.50 -19.29 -4.33
C ARG A 342 9.53 -19.75 -3.24
N GLU A 343 8.78 -18.83 -2.66
CA GLU A 343 7.80 -19.15 -1.64
C GLU A 343 6.63 -19.97 -2.21
N ARG A 344 6.16 -19.60 -3.40
CA ARG A 344 5.15 -20.36 -4.14
C ARG A 344 5.64 -21.76 -4.50
N GLU A 345 6.89 -21.90 -4.94
CA GLU A 345 7.48 -23.21 -5.23
C GLU A 345 7.56 -24.09 -3.98
N LYS A 346 8.01 -23.51 -2.85
CA LYS A 346 8.04 -24.20 -1.56
C LYS A 346 6.66 -24.67 -1.11
N TRP A 347 5.65 -23.82 -1.27
CA TRP A 347 4.26 -24.16 -0.96
C TRP A 347 3.72 -25.30 -1.86
N GLU A 348 4.06 -25.30 -3.15
CA GLU A 348 3.68 -26.40 -4.05
C GLU A 348 4.38 -27.73 -3.70
N GLN A 349 5.63 -27.67 -3.23
CA GLN A 349 6.34 -28.86 -2.74
C GLN A 349 5.69 -29.41 -1.47
N GLU A 350 5.42 -28.56 -0.49
CA GLU A 350 4.76 -28.95 0.76
C GLU A 350 3.36 -29.53 0.49
N ARG A 351 2.60 -28.93 -0.44
CA ARG A 351 1.30 -29.46 -0.87
C ARG A 351 1.41 -30.85 -1.50
N LYS A 352 2.43 -31.09 -2.34
CA LYS A 352 2.68 -32.42 -2.93
C LYS A 352 3.10 -33.44 -1.86
N GLU A 353 3.88 -33.05 -0.87
CA GLU A 353 4.27 -33.92 0.23
C GLU A 353 3.08 -34.30 1.11
N TRP A 354 2.24 -33.32 1.46
CA TRP A 354 0.99 -33.54 2.19
C TRP A 354 0.06 -34.50 1.44
N GLU A 355 -0.03 -34.38 0.11
CA GLU A 355 -0.85 -35.28 -0.70
C GLU A 355 -0.33 -36.72 -0.69
N ARG A 356 1.00 -36.92 -0.78
CA ARG A 356 1.63 -38.25 -0.64
C ARG A 356 1.47 -38.81 0.76
N GLU A 357 1.58 -37.99 1.80
CA GLU A 357 1.39 -38.41 3.19
C GLU A 357 -0.05 -38.89 3.42
N ARG A 358 -1.03 -38.12 2.93
CA ARG A 358 -2.45 -38.49 3.00
C ARG A 358 -2.76 -39.76 2.21
N GLU A 359 -2.08 -40.00 1.10
CA GLU A 359 -2.20 -41.25 0.35
C GLU A 359 -1.66 -42.45 1.14
N ARG A 360 -0.50 -42.31 1.77
CA ARG A 360 0.06 -43.33 2.68
C ARG A 360 -0.87 -43.60 3.87
N GLU A 361 -1.48 -42.56 4.42
CA GLU A 361 -2.46 -42.69 5.51
C GLU A 361 -3.68 -43.51 5.07
N ARG A 362 -4.25 -43.23 3.89
CA ARG A 362 -5.34 -44.03 3.31
C ARG A 362 -4.93 -45.49 3.06
N GLN A 363 -3.69 -45.75 2.65
CA GLN A 363 -3.21 -47.12 2.49
C GLN A 363 -3.13 -47.86 3.83
N ARG A 364 -2.62 -47.20 4.88
CA ARG A 364 -2.59 -47.75 6.24
C ARG A 364 -4.00 -47.97 6.79
N GLU A 365 -4.94 -47.08 6.50
CA GLU A 365 -6.35 -47.22 6.89
C GLU A 365 -6.99 -48.44 6.21
N LYS A 366 -6.81 -48.60 4.88
CA LYS A 366 -7.26 -49.79 4.15
C LYS A 366 -6.63 -51.09 4.65
N GLU A 367 -5.36 -51.05 5.04
CA GLU A 367 -4.69 -52.23 5.61
C GLU A 367 -5.29 -52.60 6.98
N ARG A 368 -5.58 -51.59 7.82
CA ARG A 368 -6.28 -51.80 9.10
C ARG A 368 -7.70 -52.32 8.90
N GLU A 369 -8.41 -51.83 7.88
CA GLU A 369 -9.74 -52.30 7.52
C GLU A 369 -9.70 -53.78 7.08
N ARG A 370 -8.80 -54.15 6.17
CA ARG A 370 -8.60 -55.57 5.77
C ARG A 370 -8.25 -56.48 6.94
N LYS A 371 -7.41 -56.01 7.87
CA LYS A 371 -7.07 -56.77 9.09
C LYS A 371 -8.29 -56.96 10.00
N ARG A 372 -9.20 -55.98 10.06
CA ARG A 372 -10.47 -56.13 10.79
C ARG A 372 -11.39 -57.13 10.10
N GLU A 373 -11.58 -56.99 8.80
CA GLU A 373 -12.38 -57.95 8.02
C GLU A 373 -11.84 -59.39 8.11
N GLU A 374 -10.52 -59.58 8.14
CA GLU A 374 -9.90 -60.89 8.32
C GLU A 374 -10.15 -61.46 9.73
N LEU A 375 -10.10 -60.62 10.77
CA LEU A 375 -10.41 -61.02 12.14
C LEU A 375 -11.88 -61.40 12.27
N ASP A 376 -12.78 -60.57 11.75
CA ASP A 376 -14.22 -60.83 11.75
C ASP A 376 -14.54 -62.13 10.98
N ARG A 377 -13.85 -62.39 9.87
CA ARG A 377 -13.98 -63.65 9.11
C ARG A 377 -13.51 -64.86 9.91
N LYS A 378 -12.39 -64.77 10.62
CA LYS A 378 -11.88 -65.85 11.49
C LYS A 378 -12.79 -66.10 12.69
N GLU A 379 -13.40 -65.05 13.24
CA GLU A 379 -14.38 -65.17 14.32
C GLU A 379 -15.63 -65.91 13.84
N HIS A 380 -16.15 -65.55 12.67
CA HIS A 380 -17.28 -66.25 12.05
C HIS A 380 -16.98 -67.73 11.78
N GLU A 381 -15.77 -68.06 11.27
CA GLU A 381 -15.35 -69.44 11.02
C GLU A 381 -15.28 -70.26 12.32
N ARG A 382 -14.79 -69.67 13.42
CA ARG A 382 -14.80 -70.32 14.75
C ARG A 382 -16.20 -70.52 15.29
N GLU A 383 -17.10 -69.57 15.05
CA GLU A 383 -18.51 -69.69 15.45
C GLU A 383 -19.20 -70.83 14.69
N GLU A 384 -18.99 -70.95 13.38
CA GLU A 384 -19.49 -72.07 12.58
C GLU A 384 -18.90 -73.42 13.03
N GLU A 385 -17.61 -73.47 13.36
CA GLU A 385 -16.96 -74.68 13.90
C GLU A 385 -17.59 -75.11 15.23
N LEU A 386 -17.86 -74.16 16.13
CA LEU A 386 -18.55 -74.42 17.41
C LEU A 386 -19.99 -74.89 17.18
N GLN A 387 -20.72 -74.28 16.24
CA GLN A 387 -22.07 -74.72 15.88
C GLN A 387 -22.06 -76.16 15.34
N HIS A 388 -21.13 -76.49 14.44
CA HIS A 388 -21.02 -77.84 13.89
C HIS A 388 -20.56 -78.87 14.94
N ALA A 389 -19.70 -78.48 15.88
CA ALA A 389 -19.31 -79.33 16.99
C ALA A 389 -20.51 -79.65 17.90
N CYS A 390 -21.32 -78.65 18.23
CA CYS A 390 -22.56 -78.82 19.01
C CYS A 390 -23.58 -79.71 18.28
N GLU A 391 -23.76 -79.54 16.96
CA GLU A 391 -24.65 -80.40 16.17
C GLU A 391 -24.18 -81.86 16.13
N ARG A 392 -22.86 -82.10 16.05
CA ARG A 392 -22.29 -83.45 16.09
C ARG A 392 -22.54 -84.12 17.44
N GLU A 393 -22.38 -83.39 18.54
CA GLU A 393 -22.66 -83.87 19.91
C GLU A 393 -24.13 -84.26 20.06
N GLN A 394 -25.07 -83.42 19.58
CA GLN A 394 -26.50 -83.74 19.57
C GLN A 394 -26.80 -85.03 18.77
N ARG A 395 -26.18 -85.21 17.60
CA ARG A 395 -26.36 -86.44 16.81
C ARG A 395 -25.83 -87.69 17.50
N GLU A 396 -24.75 -87.58 18.28
CA GLU A 396 -24.20 -88.70 19.07
C GLU A 396 -25.13 -89.03 20.26
N GLU A 397 -25.69 -88.03 20.92
CA GLU A 397 -26.72 -88.20 21.96
C GLU A 397 -27.97 -88.90 21.40
N ASP A 398 -28.46 -88.46 20.24
CA ASP A 398 -29.63 -89.08 19.58
C ASP A 398 -29.37 -90.53 19.16
N GLN A 399 -28.16 -90.84 18.66
CA GLN A 399 -27.77 -92.21 18.31
C GLN A 399 -27.67 -93.13 19.54
N THR A 400 -27.11 -92.64 20.63
CA THR A 400 -27.02 -93.42 21.88
C THR A 400 -28.40 -93.63 22.51
N ALA A 401 -29.28 -92.62 22.48
CA ALA A 401 -30.67 -92.73 22.93
C ALA A 401 -31.46 -93.78 22.12
N ALA A 402 -31.34 -93.76 20.78
CA ALA A 402 -31.99 -94.73 19.90
C ALA A 402 -31.51 -96.19 20.14
N SER A 403 -30.23 -96.38 20.45
CA SER A 403 -29.68 -97.71 20.75
C SER A 403 -30.19 -98.31 22.07
N SER A 404 -30.65 -97.49 23.01
CA SER A 404 -31.17 -97.93 24.31
C SER A 404 -32.65 -98.35 24.30
N SER A 405 -33.36 -98.13 23.19
CA SER A 405 -34.81 -98.39 23.05
C SER A 405 -35.10 -99.55 22.07
N THR A 406 -34.59 -100.76 22.36
CA THR A 406 -34.98 -101.99 21.64
C THR A 406 -35.32 -103.14 22.59
N LYS A 407 -36.56 -103.12 23.09
CA LYS A 407 -37.33 -104.31 23.50
C LYS A 407 -38.77 -104.21 22.99
N GLY A 408 -38.96 -104.48 21.69
CA GLY A 408 -40.18 -104.99 21.00
C GLY A 408 -41.53 -104.26 21.16
N PRO A 409 -42.62 -104.70 20.46
CA PRO A 409 -42.71 -105.76 19.46
C PRO A 409 -43.32 -105.33 18.09
N ASP A 410 -43.24 -106.25 17.13
CA ASP A 410 -44.08 -106.49 15.94
C ASP A 410 -45.24 -105.52 15.65
N ASN A 411 -45.23 -104.88 14.45
CA ASN A 411 -46.47 -104.77 13.68
C ASN A 411 -46.31 -104.54 12.17
N LYS A 412 -46.92 -105.48 11.45
CA LYS A 412 -47.44 -105.54 10.07
C LYS A 412 -47.53 -104.24 9.25
N ARG A 413 -46.85 -104.26 8.09
CA ARG A 413 -47.45 -104.37 6.73
C ARG A 413 -48.75 -103.55 6.47
N THR A 414 -48.66 -102.43 5.74
CA THR A 414 -49.60 -102.08 4.65
C THR A 414 -48.98 -101.11 3.64
N SER A 415 -49.03 -101.52 2.38
CA SER A 415 -48.86 -100.74 1.15
C SER A 415 -49.88 -99.61 1.01
N ASN A 416 -49.51 -98.51 0.36
CA ASN A 416 -50.24 -97.83 -0.74
C ASN A 416 -49.57 -96.49 -1.10
N GLY A 417 -49.01 -96.39 -2.31
CA GLY A 417 -48.98 -95.13 -3.07
C GLY A 417 -50.17 -95.09 -4.05
N PRO A 418 -50.19 -94.25 -5.10
CA PRO A 418 -49.61 -92.91 -5.29
C PRO A 418 -50.67 -91.90 -5.83
N SER A 419 -50.48 -90.58 -5.65
CA SER A 419 -51.12 -89.50 -6.45
C SER A 419 -50.54 -88.16 -5.98
N GLY A 420 -50.01 -87.23 -6.79
CA GLY A 420 -50.49 -86.75 -8.07
C GLY A 420 -51.08 -85.34 -7.89
N GLY A 421 -50.30 -84.28 -8.16
CA GLY A 421 -50.86 -82.92 -8.20
C GLY A 421 -49.82 -81.80 -8.25
N GLY A 422 -49.89 -80.95 -9.30
CA GLY A 422 -49.41 -79.57 -9.21
C GLY A 422 -48.44 -79.05 -10.27
N ARG A 423 -48.74 -79.22 -11.56
CA ARG A 423 -48.25 -78.31 -12.63
C ARG A 423 -48.80 -76.89 -12.33
N GLY A 424 -48.01 -75.83 -12.32
CA GLY A 424 -47.69 -75.03 -13.51
C GLY A 424 -48.31 -73.63 -13.41
N GLY A 425 -47.49 -72.59 -13.21
CA GLY A 425 -47.93 -71.19 -13.14
C GLY A 425 -46.77 -70.19 -13.28
N ALA A 426 -46.79 -69.46 -14.39
CA ALA A 426 -45.90 -68.41 -14.94
C ALA A 426 -45.70 -67.17 -14.00
N PRO A 427 -44.83 -66.14 -14.29
CA PRO A 427 -44.41 -65.75 -15.64
C PRO A 427 -42.96 -65.27 -15.90
N ARG A 428 -42.61 -65.49 -17.17
CA ARG A 428 -41.68 -64.77 -18.04
C ARG A 428 -42.06 -63.29 -18.14
N ARG A 429 -41.14 -62.37 -17.81
CA ARG A 429 -41.11 -61.03 -18.39
C ARG A 429 -39.71 -60.65 -18.84
N GLN A 430 -39.63 -60.38 -20.14
CA GLN A 430 -38.60 -59.58 -20.79
C GLN A 430 -38.56 -58.19 -20.13
N ARG A 431 -37.36 -57.69 -19.83
CA ARG A 431 -36.90 -56.35 -20.24
C ARG A 431 -35.41 -56.27 -19.99
N GLY A 432 -34.65 -56.19 -21.08
CA GLY A 432 -33.23 -55.95 -21.03
C GLY A 432 -32.93 -54.57 -20.46
N LEU A 433 -31.80 -54.48 -19.77
CA LEU A 433 -30.95 -53.30 -19.83
C LEU A 433 -29.54 -53.79 -20.14
N ASN A 434 -29.12 -53.43 -21.35
CA ASN A 434 -27.72 -53.23 -21.72
C ASN A 434 -26.94 -52.62 -20.55
N ILE A 435 -25.89 -53.29 -20.12
CA ILE A 435 -24.67 -52.60 -19.72
C ILE A 435 -23.57 -53.21 -20.57
N GLN A 436 -23.10 -52.39 -21.52
CA GLN A 436 -21.96 -52.68 -22.39
C GLN A 436 -20.77 -53.10 -21.53
N VAL A 437 -20.33 -54.32 -21.80
CA VAL A 437 -19.00 -54.80 -21.49
C VAL A 437 -18.14 -54.36 -22.66
N ASP A 438 -17.59 -53.15 -22.61
CA ASP A 438 -16.44 -52.80 -23.45
C ASP A 438 -15.18 -53.09 -22.65
N GLY A 439 -14.63 -54.28 -22.88
CA GLY A 439 -13.23 -54.54 -22.65
C GLY A 439 -12.41 -53.96 -23.81
N ALA A 440 -11.42 -53.13 -23.50
CA ALA A 440 -10.17 -53.10 -24.23
C ALA A 440 -9.01 -52.62 -23.32
N PRO A 441 -7.82 -53.23 -23.42
CA PRO A 441 -6.77 -53.21 -22.40
C PRO A 441 -5.75 -52.07 -22.58
N PRO A 442 -5.00 -51.66 -21.54
CA PRO A 442 -3.75 -50.95 -21.75
C PRO A 442 -2.64 -51.95 -22.12
N ALA A 443 -2.35 -52.03 -23.42
CA ALA A 443 -1.17 -52.72 -23.92
C ALA A 443 0.10 -52.03 -23.38
N SER A 444 0.84 -52.79 -22.59
CA SER A 444 2.25 -52.57 -22.30
C SER A 444 3.07 -52.85 -23.56
N THR A 445 3.74 -51.83 -24.12
CA THR A 445 4.88 -52.02 -25.03
C THR A 445 6.06 -51.18 -24.56
N ARG A 446 6.92 -51.89 -23.82
CA ARG A 446 8.38 -51.80 -23.76
C ARG A 446 9.07 -50.94 -24.81
N MET A 447 9.96 -50.08 -24.30
CA MET A 447 11.24 -49.60 -24.84
C MET A 447 11.69 -50.14 -26.21
N THR A 448 12.09 -49.23 -27.12
CA THR A 448 13.36 -49.34 -27.84
C THR A 448 13.86 -47.97 -28.31
N THR A 449 15.16 -47.81 -28.16
CA THR A 449 16.07 -46.76 -28.61
C THR A 449 16.00 -46.45 -30.11
N ARG A 450 16.13 -45.18 -30.52
CA ARG A 450 17.07 -44.78 -31.59
C ARG A 450 17.25 -43.28 -31.76
N SER A 451 18.51 -42.85 -31.68
CA SER A 451 19.08 -41.60 -32.17
C SER A 451 18.89 -41.42 -33.69
N ARG A 452 18.62 -40.19 -34.15
CA ARG A 452 19.06 -39.61 -35.45
C ARG A 452 18.68 -38.11 -35.47
N ALA A 453 19.61 -37.18 -35.26
CA ALA A 453 20.48 -36.55 -36.26
C ALA A 453 19.74 -35.92 -37.47
N GLY A 454 19.58 -34.59 -37.42
CA GLY A 454 20.02 -33.69 -38.50
C GLY A 454 18.99 -33.16 -39.52
N LYS A 455 19.30 -31.93 -39.98
CA LYS A 455 18.87 -31.20 -41.21
C LYS A 455 17.57 -30.39 -41.12
N GLN A 456 17.63 -29.05 -41.18
CA GLN A 456 17.98 -28.10 -42.27
C GLN A 456 16.73 -27.59 -43.01
N GLY A 457 16.68 -26.26 -43.21
CA GLY A 457 15.71 -25.49 -44.00
C GLY A 457 15.13 -24.37 -43.13
N ARG A 458 15.55 -23.10 -43.18
CA ARG A 458 15.96 -22.19 -44.26
C ARG A 458 14.91 -22.07 -45.37
N GLU A 459 14.66 -20.81 -45.72
CA GLU A 459 13.78 -20.23 -46.75
C GLU A 459 12.38 -19.84 -46.29
N ASP A 460 11.80 -18.72 -46.70
CA ASP A 460 12.27 -17.45 -47.28
C ASP A 460 11.01 -16.55 -47.37
N ARG A 461 11.22 -15.23 -47.45
CA ARG A 461 10.35 -14.22 -48.07
C ARG A 461 8.89 -14.02 -47.59
N GLY A 462 8.69 -12.83 -47.02
CA GLY A 462 7.46 -12.05 -47.16
C GLY A 462 7.78 -10.55 -47.15
N LYS A 463 8.24 -10.02 -48.29
CA LYS A 463 8.38 -8.59 -48.58
C LYS A 463 7.01 -7.95 -48.79
N GLY A 464 6.83 -6.70 -48.36
CA GLY A 464 5.67 -5.87 -48.72
C GLY A 464 5.78 -4.43 -48.22
N ASN A 465 6.41 -3.58 -49.05
CA ASN A 465 6.24 -2.14 -49.33
C ASN A 465 5.46 -1.26 -48.32
N ALA A 466 6.03 -0.17 -47.80
CA ALA A 466 6.38 1.11 -48.46
C ALA A 466 5.16 1.96 -48.84
N SER A 467 4.98 3.09 -48.13
CA SER A 467 4.63 4.44 -48.64
C SER A 467 3.99 5.28 -47.54
N GLY A 468 4.55 6.47 -47.26
CA GLY A 468 3.93 7.43 -46.35
C GLY A 468 4.86 8.55 -45.89
N ASP A 469 5.55 9.19 -46.83
CA ASP A 469 5.96 10.59 -46.69
C ASP A 469 4.72 11.44 -46.43
N GLU A 470 4.67 12.19 -45.34
CA GLU A 470 4.08 13.54 -45.34
C GLU A 470 4.93 14.46 -44.46
N ASP A 471 5.72 15.23 -45.19
CA ASP A 471 6.14 16.61 -44.96
C ASP A 471 5.17 17.43 -44.09
N GLY A 472 5.71 18.21 -43.17
CA GLY A 472 4.92 19.01 -42.24
C GLY A 472 5.75 20.09 -41.58
N GLY A 473 6.34 20.96 -42.40
CA GLY A 473 6.96 22.19 -41.97
C GLY A 473 5.99 23.13 -41.23
N ASN A 474 6.48 23.70 -40.14
CA ASN A 474 6.01 24.91 -39.47
C ASN A 474 7.26 25.40 -38.70
N GLY A 475 7.78 26.58 -38.86
CA GLY A 475 7.28 27.80 -39.48
C GLY A 475 8.09 28.91 -38.82
N ASP A 476 9.17 29.34 -39.48
CA ASP A 476 9.79 30.61 -39.19
C ASP A 476 8.81 31.70 -39.59
N ASN A 477 8.36 32.47 -38.61
CA ASN A 477 7.76 33.79 -38.79
C ASN A 477 8.27 34.67 -37.66
N ASP A 478 9.12 35.62 -38.07
CA ASP A 478 9.28 37.00 -37.58
C ASP A 478 9.26 37.28 -36.06
N VAL A 479 10.36 37.84 -35.54
CA VAL A 479 10.58 39.30 -35.36
C VAL A 479 12.06 39.56 -35.09
#